data_AF-A0A1F9DHL5-F1
#
_entry.id   AF-A0A1F9DHL5-F1
#
_cell.length_a   1.000
_cell.length_b   1.000
_cell.length_c   1.000
_cell.angle_alpha   90.00
_cell.angle_beta   90.00
_cell.angle_gamma   90.00
#
_symmetry.space_group_name_H-M   'P 1'
#
loop_
_entity.id
_entity.type
_entity.pdbx_description
1 polymer ?
#
loop_
_entity_poly.entity_id
_entity_poly.type
_entity_poly.pdbx_seq_one_letter_code
_entity_poly.pdbx_strand_id
1 'polypeptide(L)'
;MATLLDWNAVSHKVKSYIGESPYCTAPNRAFTYVALEYLLSLSPEEIEDAITDGPNDRGIDAVYVDDRDGRNVIHLFQFKHVNSFVQAKKNFPSTEVDKLLSFCADLLNQNSGMKDTCNPILWTKVQEIWSALRNPTPSFEVHFCANMMALVETQKQRVMSALAGYRSFNVNHHTLDSLVRLFIEKKQPKIEAQLRVVDKNYFERTDGNIRGLIVT
;
A
#
# COMPACT_ATOMS: atom_id res chain seq x y z
N MET A 1 7.58 -16.34 7.93
CA MET A 1 8.97 -16.18 7.44
C MET A 1 8.92 -16.30 5.93
N ALA A 2 9.44 -15.33 5.18
CA ALA A 2 9.30 -15.33 3.73
C ALA A 2 10.15 -16.43 3.06
N THR A 3 9.53 -17.20 2.17
CA THR A 3 10.14 -18.34 1.48
C THR A 3 10.63 -17.96 0.09
N LEU A 4 11.45 -18.82 -0.53
CA LEU A 4 11.84 -18.66 -1.93
C LEU A 4 10.63 -18.75 -2.87
N LEU A 5 9.60 -19.50 -2.48
CA LEU A 5 8.35 -19.61 -3.23
C LEU A 5 7.57 -18.28 -3.20
N ASP A 6 7.47 -17.65 -2.03
CA ASP A 6 6.87 -16.31 -1.87
C ASP A 6 7.59 -15.26 -2.73
N TRP A 7 8.92 -15.28 -2.69
CA TRP A 7 9.77 -14.42 -3.51
C TRP A 7 9.48 -14.58 -5.00
N ASN A 8 9.40 -15.82 -5.49
CA ASN A 8 9.13 -16.11 -6.90
C ASN A 8 7.72 -15.68 -7.30
N ALA A 9 6.73 -15.85 -6.42
CA ALA A 9 5.35 -15.43 -6.68
C ALA A 9 5.24 -13.91 -6.86
N VAL A 10 5.81 -13.12 -5.93
CA VAL A 10 5.84 -11.65 -6.06
C VAL A 10 6.65 -11.24 -7.29
N SER A 11 7.84 -11.82 -7.49
CA SER A 11 8.70 -11.49 -8.63
C SER A 11 8.01 -11.76 -9.97
N HIS A 12 7.30 -12.88 -10.10
CA HIS A 12 6.55 -13.21 -11.30
C HIS A 12 5.41 -12.22 -11.55
N LYS A 13 4.64 -11.87 -10.50
CA LYS A 13 3.56 -10.90 -10.59
C LYS A 13 4.07 -9.51 -10.97
N VAL A 14 5.14 -9.04 -10.35
CA VAL A 14 5.77 -7.76 -10.70
C VAL A 14 6.24 -7.76 -12.15
N LYS A 15 6.89 -8.85 -12.60
CA LYS A 15 7.35 -8.96 -13.99
C LYS A 15 6.20 -8.95 -15.00
N SER A 16 5.03 -9.49 -14.65
CA SER A 16 3.89 -9.48 -15.57
C SER A 16 3.27 -8.11 -15.77
N TYR A 17 3.64 -7.09 -14.98
CA TYR A 17 3.18 -5.70 -15.16
C TYR A 17 4.14 -4.86 -15.98
N ILE A 18 5.33 -5.38 -16.28
CA ILE A 18 6.31 -4.65 -17.08
C ILE A 18 5.74 -4.47 -18.48
N GLY A 19 5.57 -3.21 -18.90
CA GLY A 19 4.97 -2.85 -20.19
C GLY A 19 3.46 -2.62 -20.18
N GLU A 20 2.75 -2.90 -19.07
CA GLU A 20 1.29 -2.69 -18.97
C GLU A 20 0.89 -1.21 -18.80
N SER A 21 1.82 -0.38 -18.31
CA SER A 21 1.67 1.08 -18.21
C SER A 21 2.98 1.76 -18.61
N PRO A 22 2.96 3.01 -19.13
CA PRO A 22 4.15 3.81 -19.39
C PRO A 22 5.07 3.95 -18.16
N TYR A 23 4.51 3.87 -16.94
CA TYR A 23 5.29 3.90 -15.71
C TYR A 23 6.06 2.58 -15.46
N CYS A 24 5.49 1.44 -15.85
CA CYS A 24 6.00 0.10 -15.53
C CYS A 24 7.15 -0.36 -16.43
N THR A 25 8.25 0.40 -16.45
CA THR A 25 9.43 0.13 -17.30
C THR A 25 10.48 -0.78 -16.66
N ALA A 26 10.44 -0.95 -15.34
CA ALA A 26 11.40 -1.73 -14.58
C ALA A 26 10.74 -2.42 -13.38
N PRO A 27 11.33 -3.49 -12.81
CA PRO A 27 10.73 -4.25 -11.72
C PRO A 27 10.36 -3.41 -10.49
N ASN A 28 11.18 -2.42 -10.11
CA ASN A 28 10.87 -1.53 -8.98
C ASN A 28 9.64 -0.66 -9.25
N ARG A 29 9.49 -0.14 -10.47
CA ARG A 29 8.32 0.68 -10.85
C ARG A 29 7.06 -0.18 -10.99
N ALA A 30 7.17 -1.35 -11.61
CA ALA A 30 6.08 -2.31 -11.66
C ALA A 30 5.65 -2.76 -10.25
N PHE A 31 6.59 -2.89 -9.31
CA PHE A 31 6.28 -3.19 -7.91
C PHE A 31 5.45 -2.09 -7.24
N THR A 32 5.83 -0.81 -7.40
CA THR A 32 5.04 0.34 -6.93
C THR A 32 3.61 0.28 -7.47
N TYR A 33 3.47 0.07 -8.77
CA TYR A 33 2.18 0.01 -9.45
C TYR A 33 1.29 -1.12 -8.91
N VAL A 34 1.81 -2.34 -8.86
CA VAL A 34 1.09 -3.52 -8.34
C VAL A 34 0.71 -3.34 -6.87
N ALA A 35 1.59 -2.74 -6.05
CA ALA A 35 1.30 -2.53 -4.65
C ALA A 35 0.12 -1.55 -4.47
N LEU A 36 0.09 -0.43 -5.21
CA LEU A 36 -1.01 0.53 -5.16
C LEU A 36 -2.34 -0.08 -5.61
N GLU A 37 -2.34 -0.82 -6.73
CA GLU A 37 -3.53 -1.54 -7.22
C GLU A 37 -4.09 -2.50 -6.17
N TYR A 38 -3.23 -3.32 -5.56
CA TYR A 38 -3.71 -4.37 -4.65
C TYR A 38 -4.07 -3.83 -3.27
N LEU A 39 -3.33 -2.85 -2.74
CA LEU A 39 -3.58 -2.29 -1.42
C LEU A 39 -4.81 -1.38 -1.37
N LEU A 40 -4.98 -0.53 -2.39
CA LEU A 40 -6.01 0.51 -2.38
C LEU A 40 -7.12 0.29 -3.42
N SER A 41 -7.00 -0.75 -4.26
CA SER A 41 -7.95 -1.04 -5.35
C SER A 41 -8.05 0.11 -6.35
N LEU A 42 -6.94 0.81 -6.60
CA LEU A 42 -6.90 1.96 -7.50
C LEU A 42 -6.99 1.51 -8.96
N SER A 43 -7.68 2.30 -9.76
CA SER A 43 -7.67 2.21 -11.22
C SER A 43 -6.32 2.64 -11.80
N PRO A 44 -5.99 2.29 -13.06
CA PRO A 44 -4.75 2.71 -13.71
C PRO A 44 -4.48 4.22 -13.65
N GLU A 45 -5.51 5.03 -13.86
CA GLU A 45 -5.42 6.50 -13.85
C GLU A 45 -5.11 7.03 -12.44
N GLU A 46 -5.79 6.49 -11.41
CA GLU A 46 -5.53 6.84 -10.01
C GLU A 46 -4.13 6.42 -9.56
N ILE A 47 -3.61 5.29 -10.04
CA ILE A 47 -2.25 4.85 -9.72
C ILE A 47 -1.23 5.83 -10.31
N GLU A 48 -1.39 6.21 -11.57
CA GLU A 48 -0.47 7.14 -12.22
C GLU A 48 -0.49 8.54 -11.57
N ASP A 49 -1.66 9.02 -11.16
CA ASP A 49 -1.80 10.28 -10.41
C ASP A 49 -1.23 10.20 -8.99
N ALA A 50 -1.31 9.04 -8.32
CA ALA A 50 -0.80 8.86 -6.97
C ALA A 50 0.73 8.82 -6.90
N ILE A 51 1.43 8.45 -7.98
CA ILE A 51 2.87 8.24 -7.95
C ILE A 51 3.63 9.59 -7.94
N THR A 52 4.47 9.78 -6.94
CA THR A 52 5.30 10.98 -6.74
C THR A 52 6.81 10.72 -6.86
N ASP A 53 7.18 9.44 -7.09
CA ASP A 53 8.55 8.94 -7.28
C ASP A 53 9.33 9.77 -8.32
N GLY A 54 10.51 10.23 -7.92
CA GLY A 54 11.40 11.03 -8.74
C GLY A 54 12.45 11.79 -7.94
N PRO A 55 13.34 12.55 -8.61
CA PRO A 55 14.29 13.42 -7.92
C PRO A 55 13.54 14.37 -6.98
N ASN A 56 14.05 14.60 -5.77
CA ASN A 56 13.43 15.50 -4.78
C ASN A 56 12.00 15.08 -4.34
N ASP A 57 11.69 13.79 -4.32
CA ASP A 57 10.46 13.22 -3.74
C ASP A 57 10.45 13.19 -2.20
N ARG A 58 11.56 13.60 -1.57
CA ARG A 58 11.76 13.58 -0.10
C ARG A 58 11.47 12.21 0.53
N GLY A 59 11.65 11.14 -0.24
CA GLY A 59 11.36 9.76 0.18
C GLY A 59 9.87 9.45 0.26
N ILE A 60 8.99 10.14 -0.46
CA ILE A 60 7.57 9.79 -0.60
C ILE A 60 7.34 9.38 -2.05
N ASP A 61 7.21 8.08 -2.27
CA ASP A 61 7.13 7.50 -3.61
C ASP A 61 5.71 7.56 -4.20
N ALA A 62 4.69 7.61 -3.34
CA ALA A 62 3.31 7.87 -3.75
C ALA A 62 2.47 8.50 -2.63
N VAL A 63 1.44 9.25 -3.03
CA VAL A 63 0.43 9.86 -2.17
C VAL A 63 -0.95 9.62 -2.76
N TYR A 64 -1.89 9.15 -1.94
CA TYR A 64 -3.30 9.05 -2.33
C TYR A 64 -4.19 9.62 -1.23
N VAL A 65 -5.06 10.56 -1.57
CA VAL A 65 -6.06 11.11 -0.65
C VAL A 65 -7.38 10.38 -0.93
N ASP A 66 -7.76 9.48 -0.02
CA ASP A 66 -8.98 8.67 -0.15
C ASP A 66 -10.17 9.41 0.47
N ASP A 67 -11.00 9.99 -0.39
CA ASP A 67 -12.26 10.64 -0.06
C ASP A 67 -13.50 9.76 -0.37
N ARG A 68 -13.27 8.54 -0.87
CA ARG A 68 -14.33 7.60 -1.26
C ARG A 68 -15.17 7.23 -0.02
N ASP A 69 -16.49 7.16 -0.22
CA ASP A 69 -17.47 6.85 0.83
C ASP A 69 -17.45 7.84 2.01
N GLY A 70 -17.03 9.10 1.76
CA GLY A 70 -16.97 10.14 2.79
C GLY A 70 -15.79 9.99 3.76
N ARG A 71 -14.79 9.18 3.39
CA ARG A 71 -13.55 9.05 4.13
C ARG A 71 -12.68 10.31 3.96
N ASN A 72 -11.67 10.43 4.81
CA ASN A 72 -10.66 11.49 4.72
C ASN A 72 -9.31 10.91 5.16
N VAL A 73 -8.83 9.95 4.37
CA VAL A 73 -7.63 9.17 4.69
C VAL A 73 -6.51 9.57 3.73
N ILE A 74 -5.43 10.11 4.26
CA ILE A 74 -4.23 10.44 3.49
C ILE A 74 -3.26 9.26 3.57
N HIS A 75 -3.06 8.59 2.43
CA HIS A 75 -2.10 7.51 2.30
C HIS A 75 -0.75 8.04 1.81
N LEU A 76 0.32 7.74 2.55
CA LEU A 76 1.70 8.06 2.19
C LEU A 76 2.48 6.77 2.01
N PHE A 77 3.17 6.61 0.88
CA PHE A 77 3.89 5.38 0.57
C PHE A 77 5.39 5.57 0.46
N GLN A 78 6.12 4.58 0.97
CA GLN A 78 7.51 4.32 0.64
C GLN A 78 7.66 2.93 0.04
N PHE A 79 8.24 2.84 -1.14
CA PHE A 79 8.47 1.58 -1.84
C PHE A 79 9.95 1.19 -1.83
N LYS A 80 10.23 -0.07 -1.49
CA LYS A 80 11.57 -0.64 -1.66
C LYS A 80 11.51 -2.00 -2.34
N HIS A 81 12.03 -2.05 -3.55
CA HIS A 81 12.17 -3.28 -4.31
C HIS A 81 13.64 -3.66 -4.43
N VAL A 82 13.99 -4.86 -3.96
CA VAL A 82 15.32 -5.46 -4.16
C VAL A 82 15.27 -6.51 -5.27
N ASN A 83 16.42 -6.76 -5.93
CA ASN A 83 16.49 -7.66 -7.10
C ASN A 83 17.02 -9.06 -6.76
N SER A 84 17.34 -9.35 -5.49
CA SER A 84 17.81 -10.67 -5.09
C SER A 84 17.20 -11.13 -3.76
N PHE A 85 16.91 -12.42 -3.67
CA PHE A 85 16.34 -13.04 -2.47
C PHE A 85 17.25 -12.89 -1.23
N VAL A 86 18.57 -12.82 -1.44
CA VAL A 86 19.52 -12.54 -0.35
C VAL A 86 19.27 -11.15 0.26
N GLN A 87 18.97 -10.15 -0.57
CA GLN A 87 18.64 -8.80 -0.10
C GLN A 87 17.25 -8.74 0.54
N ALA A 88 16.31 -9.60 0.13
CA ALA A 88 14.97 -9.67 0.71
C ALA A 88 14.99 -10.01 2.21
N LYS A 89 16.07 -10.65 2.68
CA LYS A 89 16.29 -10.97 4.10
C LYS A 89 16.79 -9.78 4.93
N LYS A 90 17.07 -8.63 4.31
CA LYS A 90 17.45 -7.41 5.02
C LYS A 90 16.20 -6.65 5.47
N ASN A 91 16.32 -5.91 6.57
CA ASN A 91 15.28 -5.01 7.06
C ASN A 91 15.18 -3.74 6.21
N PHE A 92 13.97 -3.17 6.16
CA PHE A 92 13.70 -1.90 5.49
C PHE A 92 14.71 -0.83 5.97
N PRO A 93 15.31 -0.01 5.08
CA PRO A 93 16.39 0.86 5.50
C PRO A 93 15.91 1.94 6.48
N SER A 94 16.57 2.03 7.64
CA SER A 94 16.23 3.01 8.68
C SER A 94 16.38 4.46 8.23
N THR A 95 17.22 4.74 7.23
CA THR A 95 17.42 6.09 6.68
C THR A 95 16.17 6.65 6.01
N GLU A 96 15.25 5.79 5.57
CA GLU A 96 13.98 6.23 4.98
C GLU A 96 13.01 6.78 6.03
N VAL A 97 13.16 6.36 7.30
CA VAL A 97 12.41 6.91 8.44
C VAL A 97 12.76 8.38 8.66
N ASP A 98 14.04 8.74 8.56
CA ASP A 98 14.47 10.14 8.73
C ASP A 98 13.83 11.06 7.68
N LYS A 99 13.78 10.60 6.42
CA LYS A 99 13.15 11.33 5.32
C LYS A 99 11.65 11.49 5.54
N LEU A 100 10.96 10.41 5.90
CA LEU A 100 9.52 10.43 6.21
C LEU A 100 9.22 11.43 7.33
N LEU A 101 9.93 11.34 8.46
CA LEU A 101 9.69 12.21 9.60
C LEU A 101 9.96 13.68 9.27
N SER A 102 11.01 13.96 8.49
CA SER A 102 11.29 15.31 7.99
C SER A 102 10.16 15.82 7.08
N PHE A 103 9.69 14.99 6.15
CA PHE A 103 8.57 15.34 5.28
C PHE A 103 7.29 15.60 6.07
N CYS A 104 6.91 14.69 6.98
CA CYS A 104 5.73 14.83 7.82
C CYS A 104 5.78 16.10 8.69
N ALA A 105 6.95 16.42 9.27
CA ALA A 105 7.12 17.64 10.05
C ALA A 105 6.85 18.91 9.21
N ASP A 106 7.44 19.01 8.02
CA ASP A 106 7.20 20.16 7.13
C ASP A 106 5.75 20.21 6.62
N LEU A 107 5.18 19.05 6.26
CA LEU A 107 3.81 18.91 5.79
C LEU A 107 2.81 19.39 6.84
N LEU A 108 2.95 18.93 8.08
CA LEU A 108 2.00 19.23 9.16
C LEU A 108 2.15 20.67 9.68
N ASN A 109 3.36 21.24 9.57
CA ASN A 109 3.60 22.67 9.83
C ASN A 109 3.18 23.58 8.67
N GLN A 110 2.64 23.03 7.57
CA GLN A 110 2.28 23.76 6.35
C GLN A 110 3.42 24.65 5.82
N ASN A 111 4.65 24.14 5.83
CA ASN A 111 5.83 24.87 5.41
C ASN A 111 5.79 25.15 3.90
N SER A 112 5.58 26.40 3.51
CA SER A 112 5.53 26.81 2.10
C SER A 112 6.87 26.64 1.36
N GLY A 113 8.00 26.58 2.08
CA GLY A 113 9.32 26.26 1.52
C GLY A 113 9.43 24.84 0.97
N MET A 114 8.45 23.97 1.22
CA MET A 114 8.36 22.66 0.56
C MET A 114 8.26 22.80 -0.96
N LYS A 115 7.69 23.88 -1.48
CA LYS A 115 7.58 24.14 -2.92
C LYS A 115 8.93 24.12 -3.64
N ASP A 116 9.97 24.63 -2.98
CA ASP A 116 11.31 24.75 -3.57
C ASP A 116 12.16 23.49 -3.38
N THR A 117 11.73 22.59 -2.49
CA THR A 117 12.48 21.38 -2.09
C THR A 117 11.83 20.09 -2.55
N CYS A 118 10.55 20.11 -2.93
CA CYS A 118 9.82 18.97 -3.49
C CYS A 118 9.81 19.03 -5.01
N ASN A 119 9.70 17.88 -5.66
CA ASN A 119 9.35 17.85 -7.08
C ASN A 119 7.92 18.40 -7.32
N PRO A 120 7.62 18.86 -8.54
CA PRO A 120 6.30 19.46 -8.83
C PRO A 120 5.11 18.52 -8.58
N ILE A 121 5.29 17.21 -8.81
CA ILE A 121 4.24 16.20 -8.65
C ILE A 121 3.88 16.06 -7.17
N LEU A 122 4.90 15.85 -6.32
CA LEU A 122 4.75 15.79 -4.87
C LEU A 122 4.20 17.11 -4.31
N TRP A 123 4.61 18.26 -4.84
CA TRP A 123 4.08 19.55 -4.40
C TRP A 123 2.57 19.66 -4.65
N THR A 124 2.07 19.25 -5.81
CA THR A 124 0.63 19.19 -6.07
C THR A 124 -0.07 18.31 -5.02
N LYS A 125 0.49 17.14 -4.70
CA LYS A 125 -0.04 16.25 -3.66
C LYS A 125 0.01 16.84 -2.25
N VAL A 126 1.05 17.62 -1.91
CA VAL A 126 1.10 18.36 -0.64
C VAL A 126 -0.05 19.37 -0.54
N GLN A 127 -0.38 20.07 -1.62
CA GLN A 127 -1.50 21.01 -1.65
C GLN A 127 -2.86 20.30 -1.51
N GLU A 128 -3.01 19.11 -2.11
CA GLU A 128 -4.18 18.24 -1.91
C GLU A 128 -4.30 17.80 -0.44
N ILE A 129 -3.21 17.34 0.17
CA ILE A 129 -3.19 16.96 1.60
C ILE A 129 -3.59 18.14 2.49
N TRP A 130 -3.04 19.34 2.27
CA TRP A 130 -3.42 20.53 3.04
C TRP A 130 -4.89 20.88 2.88
N SER A 131 -5.47 20.61 1.71
CA SER A 131 -6.90 20.74 1.50
C SER A 131 -7.69 19.70 2.29
N ALA A 132 -7.27 18.43 2.28
CA ALA A 132 -7.86 17.34 3.05
C ALA A 132 -7.79 17.56 4.58
N LEU A 133 -6.71 18.20 5.06
CA LEU A 133 -6.53 18.54 6.47
C LEU A 133 -7.56 19.54 7.01
N ARG A 134 -8.19 20.33 6.11
CA ARG A 134 -9.28 21.26 6.45
C ARG A 134 -10.62 20.55 6.61
N ASN A 135 -10.78 19.35 6.04
CA ASN A 135 -11.98 18.54 6.19
C ASN A 135 -12.03 17.89 7.59
N PRO A 136 -13.22 17.49 8.07
CA PRO A 136 -13.35 16.78 9.35
C PRO A 136 -12.55 15.48 9.38
N THR A 137 -12.09 15.11 10.58
CA THR A 137 -11.51 13.79 10.88
C THR A 137 -10.45 13.27 9.88
N PRO A 138 -9.44 14.06 9.48
CA PRO A 138 -8.38 13.53 8.63
C PRO A 138 -7.57 12.51 9.41
N SER A 139 -7.22 11.42 8.73
CA SER A 139 -6.36 10.37 9.25
C SER A 139 -5.24 10.09 8.25
N PHE A 140 -4.11 9.61 8.74
CA PHE A 140 -2.96 9.28 7.93
C PHE A 140 -2.66 7.79 8.01
N GLU A 141 -2.41 7.21 6.84
CA GLU A 141 -1.95 5.83 6.69
C GLU A 141 -0.58 5.85 6.02
N VAL A 142 0.46 5.59 6.80
CA VAL A 142 1.84 5.50 6.29
C VAL A 142 2.12 4.04 5.93
N HIS A 143 2.57 3.80 4.71
CA HIS A 143 2.80 2.47 4.16
C HIS A 143 4.26 2.29 3.78
N PHE A 144 4.95 1.38 4.48
CA PHE A 144 6.26 0.89 4.09
C PHE A 144 6.08 -0.40 3.29
N CYS A 145 6.19 -0.32 1.97
CA CYS A 145 5.94 -1.41 1.04
C CYS A 145 7.24 -1.96 0.49
N ALA A 146 7.54 -3.24 0.75
CA ALA A 146 8.79 -3.82 0.29
C ALA A 146 8.75 -5.33 0.11
N ASN A 147 9.47 -5.83 -0.90
CA ASN A 147 9.70 -7.27 -1.09
C ASN A 147 10.81 -7.82 -0.16
N MET A 148 10.93 -7.25 1.03
CA MET A 148 11.96 -7.54 2.04
C MET A 148 11.36 -7.53 3.46
N MET A 149 12.18 -7.65 4.50
CA MET A 149 11.71 -7.59 5.88
C MET A 149 11.31 -6.17 6.28
N ALA A 150 10.39 -6.06 7.24
CA ALA A 150 9.93 -4.79 7.80
C ALA A 150 11.07 -3.98 8.44
N LEU A 151 10.77 -2.72 8.82
CA LEU A 151 11.62 -1.95 9.71
C LEU A 151 11.93 -2.74 10.98
N VAL A 152 13.13 -2.53 11.53
CA VAL A 152 13.44 -3.04 12.86
C VAL A 152 12.53 -2.38 13.89
N GLU A 153 12.19 -3.11 14.95
CA GLU A 153 11.17 -2.67 15.92
C GLU A 153 11.51 -1.30 16.54
N THR A 154 12.78 -1.02 16.81
CA THR A 154 13.22 0.27 17.36
C THR A 154 12.90 1.46 16.43
N GLN A 155 13.01 1.27 15.11
CA GLN A 155 12.69 2.31 14.13
C GLN A 155 11.18 2.43 13.92
N LYS A 156 10.44 1.31 13.99
CA LYS A 156 8.98 1.34 13.99
C LYS A 156 8.43 2.15 15.18
N GLN A 157 8.94 1.88 16.38
CA GLN A 157 8.58 2.63 17.59
C GLN A 157 8.94 4.12 17.49
N ARG A 158 10.07 4.43 16.85
CA ARG A 158 10.49 5.81 16.57
C ARG A 158 9.48 6.53 15.67
N VAL A 159 9.03 5.90 14.58
CA VAL A 159 7.98 6.48 13.70
C VAL A 159 6.70 6.71 14.50
N MET A 160 6.23 5.69 15.22
CA MET A 160 5.00 5.77 16.00
C MET A 160 5.06 6.87 17.05
N SER A 161 6.18 6.98 17.77
CA SER A 161 6.37 7.98 18.82
C SER A 161 6.47 9.40 18.26
N ALA A 162 7.16 9.58 17.14
CA ALA A 162 7.27 10.88 16.47
C ALA A 162 5.92 11.35 15.90
N LEU A 163 5.07 10.40 15.47
CA LEU A 163 3.77 10.69 14.87
C LEU A 163 2.61 10.69 15.87
N ALA A 164 2.80 10.17 17.08
CA ALA A 164 1.77 10.06 18.12
C ALA A 164 1.17 11.41 18.55
N GLY A 165 1.93 12.50 18.40
CA GLY A 165 1.46 13.86 18.70
C GLY A 165 0.50 14.44 17.66
N TYR A 166 0.30 13.79 16.52
CA TYR A 166 -0.52 14.28 15.42
C TYR A 166 -1.83 13.48 15.27
N ARG A 167 -2.78 14.03 14.50
CA ARG A 167 -4.10 13.43 14.20
C ARG A 167 -3.94 11.99 13.69
N SER A 168 -4.77 11.04 14.14
CA SER A 168 -4.73 9.60 13.86
C SER A 168 -3.76 9.16 12.74
N PHE A 169 -2.54 8.79 13.14
CA PHE A 169 -1.54 8.17 12.27
C PHE A 169 -1.51 6.67 12.50
N ASN A 170 -1.60 5.92 11.40
CA ASN A 170 -1.41 4.48 11.37
C ASN A 170 -0.19 4.15 10.51
N VAL A 171 0.59 3.17 10.95
CA VAL A 171 1.83 2.75 10.27
C VAL A 171 1.72 1.30 9.87
N ASN A 172 1.68 1.06 8.56
CA ASN A 172 1.52 -0.24 7.96
C ASN A 172 2.83 -0.69 7.30
N HIS A 173 3.16 -1.97 7.48
CA HIS A 173 4.30 -2.59 6.85
C HIS A 173 3.82 -3.70 5.93
N HIS A 174 4.10 -3.55 4.65
CA HIS A 174 3.75 -4.52 3.63
C HIS A 174 5.02 -5.22 3.18
N THR A 175 5.37 -6.29 3.89
CA THR A 175 6.52 -7.17 3.62
C THR A 175 6.20 -8.18 2.53
N LEU A 176 7.24 -8.90 2.08
CA LEU A 176 7.12 -9.99 1.11
C LEU A 176 5.98 -10.98 1.44
N ASP A 177 5.87 -11.43 2.69
CA ASP A 177 4.83 -12.38 3.09
C ASP A 177 3.42 -11.78 3.08
N SER A 178 3.27 -10.53 3.52
CA SER A 178 1.97 -9.84 3.49
C SER A 178 1.50 -9.56 2.07
N LEU A 179 2.42 -9.23 1.15
CA LEU A 179 2.11 -8.96 -0.25
C LEU A 179 1.66 -10.23 -0.97
N VAL A 180 2.31 -11.38 -0.71
CA VAL A 180 1.85 -12.66 -1.27
C VAL A 180 0.43 -12.98 -0.81
N ARG A 181 0.13 -12.82 0.48
CA ARG A 181 -1.23 -13.04 1.01
C ARG A 181 -2.23 -12.12 0.33
N LEU A 182 -1.91 -10.84 0.23
CA LEU A 182 -2.74 -9.85 -0.46
C LEU A 182 -3.02 -10.25 -1.92
N PHE A 183 -2.01 -10.71 -2.65
CA PHE A 183 -2.17 -11.14 -4.04
C PHE A 183 -3.03 -12.40 -4.18
N ILE A 184 -2.97 -13.32 -3.21
CA ILE A 184 -3.80 -14.52 -3.17
C ILE A 184 -5.24 -14.17 -2.81
N GLU A 185 -5.45 -13.36 -1.79
CA GLU A 185 -6.78 -12.94 -1.31
C GLU A 185 -7.54 -12.18 -2.39
N LYS A 186 -6.90 -11.22 -3.07
CA LYS A 186 -7.49 -10.48 -4.18
C LYS A 186 -7.80 -11.34 -5.41
N LYS A 187 -7.10 -12.47 -5.59
CA LYS A 187 -7.40 -13.45 -6.64
C LYS A 187 -8.66 -14.26 -6.36
N GLN A 188 -9.10 -14.34 -5.11
CA GLN A 188 -10.33 -15.02 -4.72
C GLN A 188 -11.45 -13.98 -4.54
N PRO A 189 -12.29 -13.74 -5.56
CA PRO A 189 -13.44 -12.88 -5.35
C PRO A 189 -14.28 -13.43 -4.19
N LYS A 190 -14.69 -12.56 -3.26
CA LYS A 190 -15.77 -12.88 -2.34
C LYS A 190 -17.04 -12.97 -3.19
N ILE A 191 -17.40 -14.18 -3.59
CA ILE A 191 -18.63 -14.43 -4.34
C ILE A 191 -19.76 -14.52 -3.32
N GLU A 192 -20.51 -13.44 -3.17
CA GLU A 192 -21.82 -13.48 -2.53
C GLU A 192 -22.87 -13.77 -3.61
N ALA A 193 -23.31 -15.03 -3.69
CA ALA A 193 -24.28 -15.48 -4.67
C ALA A 193 -25.51 -16.05 -3.96
N GLN A 194 -26.69 -15.64 -4.42
CA GLN A 194 -27.95 -16.27 -4.03
C GLN A 194 -28.25 -17.41 -5.01
N LEU A 195 -28.09 -18.64 -4.53
CA LEU A 195 -28.45 -19.84 -5.28
C LEU A 195 -29.95 -20.11 -5.07
N ARG A 196 -30.77 -19.94 -6.11
CA ARG A 196 -32.18 -20.32 -6.08
C ARG A 196 -32.33 -21.80 -6.43
N VAL A 197 -32.68 -22.61 -5.45
CA VAL A 197 -33.01 -24.03 -5.66
C VAL A 197 -34.38 -24.13 -6.34
N VAL A 198 -34.45 -24.84 -7.46
CA VAL A 198 -35.70 -25.05 -8.23
C VAL A 198 -36.40 -26.36 -7.83
N ASP A 199 -35.65 -27.31 -7.28
CA ASP A 199 -36.18 -28.62 -6.85
C ASP A 199 -36.56 -28.64 -5.35
N LYS A 200 -37.44 -29.57 -4.99
CA LYS A 200 -37.87 -29.81 -3.60
C LYS A 200 -36.95 -30.76 -2.85
N ASN A 201 -36.12 -31.52 -3.56
CA ASN A 201 -35.19 -32.48 -2.97
C ASN A 201 -33.84 -31.81 -2.70
N TYR A 202 -33.63 -31.38 -1.45
CA TYR A 202 -32.32 -30.94 -1.00
C TYR A 202 -31.94 -31.62 0.32
N PHE A 203 -30.66 -31.91 0.45
CA PHE A 203 -30.06 -32.45 1.67
C PHE A 203 -29.02 -31.45 2.16
N GLU A 204 -29.21 -30.96 3.38
CA GLU A 204 -28.22 -30.13 4.06
C GLU A 204 -27.38 -31.04 4.97
N ARG A 205 -26.06 -30.91 4.89
CA ARG A 205 -25.10 -31.54 5.81
C ARG A 205 -24.27 -30.46 6.47
N THR A 206 -24.27 -30.44 7.80
CA THR A 206 -23.42 -29.53 8.59
C THR A 206 -22.36 -30.34 9.31
N ASP A 207 -21.10 -30.13 8.93
CA ASP A 207 -19.92 -30.71 9.60
C ASP A 207 -19.10 -29.56 10.21
N GLY A 208 -19.41 -29.22 11.46
CA GLY A 208 -18.74 -28.13 12.19
C GLY A 208 -18.97 -26.75 11.53
N ASN A 209 -17.90 -26.13 11.05
CA ASN A 209 -17.93 -24.82 10.39
C ASN A 209 -18.21 -24.90 8.87
N ILE A 210 -18.48 -26.10 8.35
CA ILE A 210 -18.77 -26.32 6.93
C ILE A 210 -20.22 -26.77 6.79
N ARG A 211 -20.97 -26.08 5.90
CA ARG A 211 -22.30 -26.51 5.46
C ARG A 211 -22.25 -26.90 3.99
N GLY A 212 -22.68 -28.10 3.68
CA GLY A 212 -22.89 -28.59 2.33
C GLY A 212 -24.38 -28.67 2.03
N LEU A 213 -24.78 -28.21 0.84
CA LEU A 213 -26.12 -28.38 0.31
C LEU A 213 -26.02 -29.27 -0.93
N ILE A 214 -26.69 -30.42 -0.90
CA ILE A 214 -26.81 -31.32 -2.05
C ILE A 214 -28.22 -31.13 -2.61
N VAL A 215 -28.32 -30.77 -3.88
CA VAL A 215 -29.57 -30.67 -4.63
C VAL A 215 -29.56 -31.76 -5.69
N THR A 216 -30.62 -32.54 -5.76
CA THR A 216 -30.79 -33.65 -6.73
C THR A 216 -31.96 -33.39 -7.65
#